data_AF-A0A9N9R8F5-F1
#
_entry.id   AF-A0A9N9R8F5-F1
#
_cell.length_a   1.000
_cell.length_b   1.000
_cell.length_c   1.000
_cell.angle_alpha   90.00
_cell.angle_beta   90.00
_cell.angle_gamma   90.00
#
_symmetry.space_group_name_H-M   'P 1'
#
loop_
_entity.id
_entity.type
_entity.pdbx_description
1 polymer ?
#
loop_
_entity_poly.entity_id
_entity_poly.type
_entity_poly.pdbx_seq_one_letter_code
_entity_poly.pdbx_strand_id
1 'polypeptide(L)'
;MNDTSKKLKCANRNIVICEVLAFVQNKLDVMDEQGLIQICESAFSTADIDLAKSLLFESLSKRSTTRKGQGKTFRDLKDIICLFKETDPEKIPMFVAKKLEKLPPVTFDHVDITALLKRIVLLEQCTRDFKHQYATKIDLNDRISDTISSINQERNVNMQKRGVFKLFNSGPMALPTLSVVTDDSLCNEHSIDMSPATLSHTQQSPCAAE
;
A
#
# COMPACT_ATOMS: atom_id res chain seq x y z
N MET A 1 -7.81 -25.00 39.81
CA MET A 1 -8.71 -25.01 38.64
C MET A 1 -7.86 -25.26 37.41
N ASN A 2 -8.14 -26.34 36.70
CA ASN A 2 -7.22 -26.97 35.74
C ASN A 2 -7.19 -26.22 34.39
N ASP A 3 -6.02 -25.74 33.99
CA ASP A 3 -5.81 -24.88 32.83
C ASP A 3 -5.35 -25.71 31.60
N THR A 4 -6.04 -26.82 31.32
CA THR A 4 -5.73 -27.74 30.21
C THR A 4 -6.34 -27.33 28.86
N SER A 5 -6.92 -26.12 28.76
CA SER A 5 -7.61 -25.64 27.55
C SER A 5 -6.71 -25.05 26.45
N LYS A 6 -5.39 -25.12 26.57
CA LYS A 6 -4.45 -24.35 25.72
C LYS A 6 -4.09 -24.98 24.36
N LYS A 7 -4.68 -26.11 23.96
CA LYS A 7 -4.35 -26.77 22.69
C LYS A 7 -5.59 -27.38 22.02
N LEU A 8 -6.17 -26.63 21.09
CA LEU A 8 -7.17 -27.16 20.14
C LEU A 8 -6.54 -27.13 18.75
N LYS A 9 -6.32 -28.31 18.16
CA LYS A 9 -5.95 -28.47 16.75
C LYS A 9 -7.23 -28.73 15.95
N CYS A 10 -7.55 -27.88 14.98
CA CYS A 10 -8.68 -28.12 14.09
C CYS A 10 -8.30 -29.16 13.01
N ALA A 11 -9.17 -30.13 12.72
CA ALA A 11 -8.86 -31.24 11.80
C ALA A 11 -8.83 -30.83 10.31
N ASN A 12 -9.46 -29.72 9.94
CA ASN A 12 -9.62 -29.30 8.53
C ASN A 12 -8.72 -28.12 8.11
N ARG A 13 -8.04 -27.48 9.06
CA ARG A 13 -6.99 -26.46 8.84
C ARG A 13 -6.02 -26.55 10.00
N ASN A 14 -4.71 -26.51 9.73
CA ASN A 14 -3.64 -26.57 10.72
C ASN A 14 -3.63 -25.30 11.61
N ILE A 15 -4.68 -25.13 12.40
CA ILE A 15 -4.95 -23.99 13.28
C ILE A 15 -4.61 -24.43 14.70
N VAL A 16 -3.80 -23.63 15.38
CA VAL A 16 -3.37 -23.86 16.75
C VAL A 16 -3.70 -22.63 17.58
N ILE A 17 -4.36 -22.82 18.72
CA ILE A 17 -4.65 -21.70 19.63
C ILE A 17 -3.43 -21.44 20.50
N CYS A 18 -2.83 -20.26 20.36
CA CYS A 18 -1.74 -19.78 21.23
C CYS A 18 -1.61 -18.26 21.11
N GLU A 19 -1.86 -17.54 22.19
CA GLU A 19 -1.85 -16.07 22.21
C GLU A 19 -0.46 -15.49 21.90
N VAL A 20 0.60 -16.06 22.49
CA VAL A 20 1.99 -15.61 22.29
C VAL A 20 2.41 -15.76 20.83
N LEU A 21 2.19 -16.95 20.25
CA LEU A 21 2.56 -17.23 18.85
C LEU A 21 1.69 -16.42 17.87
N ALA A 22 0.41 -16.25 18.17
CA ALA A 22 -0.48 -15.40 17.36
C ALA A 22 -0.03 -13.94 17.38
N PHE A 23 0.40 -13.42 18.54
CA PHE A 23 0.94 -12.07 18.64
C PHE A 23 2.22 -11.90 17.83
N VAL A 24 3.19 -12.80 18.03
CA VAL A 24 4.48 -12.78 17.31
C VAL A 24 4.26 -12.88 15.80
N GLN A 25 3.48 -13.86 15.34
CA GLN A 25 3.20 -14.05 13.91
C GLN A 25 2.58 -12.81 13.26
N ASN A 26 1.67 -12.12 13.95
CA ASN A 26 0.99 -10.93 13.43
C ASN A 26 1.82 -9.64 13.47
N LYS A 27 2.92 -9.61 14.24
CA LYS A 27 3.72 -8.40 14.47
C LYS A 27 5.16 -8.52 13.99
N LEU A 28 5.60 -9.70 13.56
CA LEU A 28 6.95 -9.98 13.09
C LEU A 28 7.43 -9.04 11.97
N ASP A 29 6.54 -8.66 11.04
CA ASP A 29 6.90 -7.84 9.88
C ASP A 29 6.79 -6.33 10.13
N VAL A 30 6.08 -5.94 11.20
CA VAL A 30 5.77 -4.54 11.52
C VAL A 30 6.73 -3.97 12.57
N MET A 31 7.26 -4.84 13.43
CA MET A 31 8.04 -4.47 14.61
C MET A 31 9.46 -5.03 14.55
N ASP A 32 10.38 -4.37 15.25
CA ASP A 32 11.74 -4.86 15.43
C ASP A 32 11.78 -6.04 16.41
N GLU A 33 12.84 -6.85 16.34
CA GLU A 33 12.96 -8.02 17.19
C GLU A 33 13.03 -7.65 18.69
N GLN A 34 13.67 -6.51 19.03
CA GLN A 34 13.85 -6.11 20.42
C GLN A 34 12.53 -5.60 21.01
N GLY A 35 11.80 -4.76 20.28
CA GLY A 35 10.47 -4.31 20.67
C GLY A 35 9.51 -5.49 20.86
N LEU A 36 9.54 -6.47 19.96
CA LEU A 36 8.68 -7.65 20.07
C LEU A 36 8.99 -8.50 21.31
N ILE A 37 10.29 -8.69 21.63
CA ILE A 37 10.71 -9.43 22.83
C ILE A 37 10.29 -8.69 24.10
N GLN A 38 10.52 -7.38 24.19
CA GLN A 38 10.17 -6.58 25.37
C GLN A 38 8.67 -6.59 25.67
N ILE A 39 7.83 -6.45 24.62
CA ILE A 39 6.39 -6.54 24.80
C ILE A 39 5.99 -7.94 25.27
N CYS A 40 6.54 -8.99 24.66
CA CYS A 40 6.18 -10.35 25.05
C CYS A 40 6.60 -10.67 26.48
N GLU A 41 7.77 -10.20 26.92
CA GLU A 41 8.29 -10.42 28.27
C GLU A 41 7.49 -9.67 29.35
N SER A 42 6.93 -8.50 29.03
CA SER A 42 6.09 -7.73 29.95
C SER A 42 4.62 -8.19 29.98
N ALA A 43 4.10 -8.69 28.86
CA ALA A 43 2.68 -9.02 28.71
C ALA A 43 2.33 -10.48 29.01
N PHE A 44 3.27 -11.42 28.81
CA PHE A 44 3.00 -12.85 28.94
C PHE A 44 3.79 -13.47 30.10
N SER A 45 3.21 -14.51 30.70
CA SER A 45 3.89 -15.27 31.74
C SER A 45 5.01 -16.13 31.14
N THR A 46 6.04 -16.41 31.94
CA THR A 46 7.15 -17.30 31.53
C THR A 46 6.66 -18.69 31.14
N ALA A 47 5.62 -19.19 31.81
CA ALA A 47 4.97 -20.46 31.50
C ALA A 47 4.28 -20.45 30.13
N ASP A 48 3.65 -19.34 29.74
CA ASP A 48 3.00 -19.23 28.43
C ASP A 48 4.04 -19.16 27.30
N ILE A 49 5.16 -18.49 27.53
CA ILE A 49 6.29 -18.42 26.58
C ILE A 49 6.93 -19.81 26.41
N ASP A 50 7.14 -20.54 27.49
CA ASP A 50 7.65 -21.91 27.46
C ASP A 50 6.72 -22.84 26.66
N LEU A 51 5.42 -22.75 26.92
CA LEU A 51 4.39 -23.53 26.21
C LEU A 51 4.38 -23.17 24.72
N ALA A 52 4.43 -21.88 24.39
CA ALA A 52 4.51 -21.37 23.03
C ALA A 52 5.74 -21.93 22.28
N LYS A 53 6.91 -21.91 22.91
CA LYS A 53 8.13 -22.49 22.35
C LYS A 53 7.93 -23.98 22.06
N SER A 54 7.50 -24.76 23.05
CA SER A 54 7.27 -26.19 22.85
C SER A 54 6.27 -26.47 21.73
N LEU A 55 5.17 -25.72 21.65
CA LEU A 55 4.15 -25.88 20.60
C LEU A 55 4.69 -25.58 19.20
N LEU A 56 5.47 -24.51 19.04
CA LEU A 56 6.02 -24.11 17.75
C LEU A 56 7.01 -25.16 17.23
N PHE A 57 7.93 -25.61 18.09
CA PHE A 57 8.92 -26.63 17.74
C PHE A 57 8.28 -28.00 17.48
N GLU A 58 7.28 -28.39 18.28
CA GLU A 58 6.50 -29.61 18.03
C GLU A 58 5.78 -29.55 16.68
N SER A 59 5.18 -28.41 16.35
CA SER A 59 4.42 -28.25 15.11
C SER A 59 5.29 -28.25 13.86
N LEU A 60 6.55 -27.83 13.99
CA LEU A 60 7.52 -27.81 12.90
C LEU A 60 8.46 -29.03 12.92
N SER A 61 8.25 -29.98 13.83
CA SER A 61 9.11 -31.16 14.04
C SER A 61 10.61 -30.83 14.20
N LYS A 62 10.91 -29.63 14.73
CA LYS A 62 12.28 -29.16 14.98
C LYS A 62 12.67 -29.41 16.43
N ARG A 63 13.95 -29.66 16.71
CA ARG A 63 14.45 -29.86 18.07
C ARG A 63 14.53 -28.51 18.81
N SER A 64 13.84 -28.38 19.94
CA SER A 64 13.95 -27.20 20.80
C SER A 64 15.21 -27.23 21.65
N THR A 65 15.90 -26.10 21.78
CA THR A 65 16.98 -25.95 22.78
C THR A 65 16.37 -25.57 24.13
N THR A 66 16.55 -26.42 25.15
CA THR A 66 16.16 -26.11 26.52
C THR A 66 17.29 -25.37 27.24
N ARG A 67 17.04 -24.16 27.71
CA ARG A 67 18.02 -23.33 28.42
C ARG A 67 17.57 -23.12 29.88
N LYS A 68 18.53 -22.97 30.80
CA LYS A 68 18.32 -22.68 32.22
C LYS A 68 19.07 -21.41 32.61
N GLY A 69 18.55 -20.65 33.59
CA GLY A 69 19.20 -19.46 34.15
C GLY A 69 18.48 -18.14 33.86
N GLN A 70 19.10 -17.03 34.27
CA GLN A 70 18.60 -15.67 34.06
C GLN A 70 18.59 -15.30 32.56
N GLY A 71 17.55 -14.61 32.11
CA GLY A 71 17.35 -14.27 30.69
C GLY A 71 16.91 -15.45 29.81
N LYS A 72 16.37 -16.52 30.40
CA LYS A 72 15.78 -17.64 29.67
C LYS A 72 14.63 -17.17 28.75
N THR A 73 13.70 -16.39 29.28
CA THR A 73 12.54 -15.81 28.58
C THR A 73 12.93 -15.07 27.30
N PHE A 74 13.87 -14.11 27.43
CA PHE A 74 14.41 -13.34 26.33
C PHE A 74 14.98 -14.24 25.22
N ARG A 75 15.77 -15.24 25.60
CA ARG A 75 16.39 -16.19 24.67
C ARG A 75 15.38 -17.11 24.01
N ASP A 76 14.35 -17.52 24.73
CA ASP A 76 13.27 -18.37 24.21
C ASP A 76 12.40 -17.61 23.20
N LEU A 77 12.09 -16.34 23.48
CA LEU A 77 11.41 -15.45 22.53
C LEU A 77 12.27 -15.21 21.28
N LYS A 78 13.58 -14.99 21.46
CA LYS A 78 14.51 -14.86 20.33
C LYS A 78 14.53 -16.12 19.47
N ASP A 79 14.59 -17.31 20.08
CA ASP A 79 14.55 -18.58 19.34
C ASP A 79 13.22 -18.72 18.56
N ILE A 80 12.08 -18.34 19.15
CA ILE A 80 10.78 -18.32 18.48
C ILE A 80 10.81 -17.40 17.25
N ILE A 81 11.29 -16.17 17.40
CA ILE A 81 11.37 -15.17 16.32
C ILE A 81 12.29 -15.66 15.19
N CYS A 82 13.48 -16.17 15.52
CA CYS A 82 14.39 -16.73 14.52
C CYS A 82 13.73 -17.87 13.75
N LEU A 83 13.00 -18.75 14.45
CA LEU A 83 12.32 -19.88 13.81
C LEU A 83 11.24 -19.43 12.84
N PHE A 84 10.47 -18.38 13.17
CA PHE A 84 9.48 -17.79 12.26
C PHE A 84 10.14 -17.18 11.01
N LYS A 85 11.33 -16.57 11.14
CA LYS A 85 12.05 -15.97 10.01
C LYS A 85 12.73 -17.00 9.11
N GLU A 86 13.23 -18.09 9.68
CA GLU A 86 13.93 -19.15 8.95
C GLU A 86 12.99 -20.15 8.26
N THR A 87 11.73 -20.21 8.66
CA THR A 87 10.77 -21.21 8.18
C THR A 87 9.82 -20.62 7.16
N ASP A 88 9.54 -21.36 6.09
CA ASP A 88 8.58 -20.94 5.07
C ASP A 88 7.19 -20.70 5.68
N PRO A 89 6.52 -19.57 5.39
CA PRO A 89 5.22 -19.24 5.99
C PRO A 89 4.12 -20.26 5.64
N GLU A 90 4.24 -21.00 4.54
CA GLU A 90 3.31 -22.05 4.14
C GLU A 90 3.39 -23.31 5.02
N LYS A 91 4.54 -23.55 5.66
CA LYS A 91 4.76 -24.72 6.53
C LYS A 91 4.39 -24.44 7.98
N ILE A 92 4.24 -23.16 8.34
CA ILE A 92 3.93 -22.73 9.70
C ILE A 92 2.41 -22.84 9.92
N PRO A 93 1.94 -23.53 10.99
CA PRO A 93 0.53 -23.52 11.34
C PRO A 93 0.00 -22.12 11.58
N MET A 94 -1.30 -21.92 11.39
CA MET A 94 -1.94 -20.64 11.71
C MET A 94 -2.17 -20.56 13.21
N PHE A 95 -1.50 -19.63 13.90
CA PHE A 95 -1.68 -19.42 15.33
C PHE A 95 -2.75 -18.37 15.59
N VAL A 96 -3.70 -18.70 16.46
CA VAL A 96 -4.85 -17.83 16.77
C VAL A 96 -4.95 -17.57 18.27
N ALA A 97 -5.27 -16.34 18.65
CA ALA A 97 -5.55 -15.98 20.03
C ALA A 97 -7.03 -16.23 20.36
N LYS A 98 -7.32 -16.95 21.46
CA LYS A 98 -8.70 -17.15 21.91
C LYS A 98 -9.22 -15.91 22.64
N LYS A 99 -8.35 -15.26 23.44
CA LYS A 99 -8.68 -14.07 24.22
C LYS A 99 -7.92 -12.87 23.67
N LEU A 100 -8.58 -12.07 22.84
CA LEU A 100 -7.97 -10.88 22.22
C LEU A 100 -7.62 -9.80 23.25
N GLU A 101 -8.36 -9.72 24.36
CA GLU A 101 -8.07 -8.85 25.51
C GLU A 101 -6.70 -9.10 26.15
N LYS A 102 -6.12 -10.29 25.97
CA LYS A 102 -4.80 -10.65 26.49
C LYS A 102 -3.66 -10.22 25.58
N LEU A 103 -3.95 -9.74 24.38
CA LEU A 103 -2.92 -9.29 23.46
C LEU A 103 -2.44 -7.90 23.89
N PRO A 104 -1.12 -7.72 24.05
CA PRO A 104 -0.60 -6.42 24.40
C PRO A 104 -0.91 -5.36 23.33
N PRO A 105 -1.20 -4.12 23.74
CA PRO A 105 -1.36 -3.02 22.81
C PRO A 105 -0.02 -2.72 22.13
N VAL A 106 -0.06 -2.40 20.83
CA VAL A 106 1.13 -1.95 20.10
C VAL A 106 1.07 -0.43 20.02
N THR A 107 1.93 0.23 20.80
CA THR A 107 2.12 1.69 20.76
C THR A 107 3.14 2.07 19.69
N PHE A 108 3.19 3.35 19.36
CA PHE A 108 4.12 3.90 18.36
C PHE A 108 5.60 3.75 18.74
N ASP A 109 5.91 3.51 20.03
CA ASP A 109 7.29 3.34 20.52
C ASP A 109 7.98 2.09 19.96
N HIS A 110 7.19 1.11 19.51
CA HIS A 110 7.69 -0.19 19.05
C HIS A 110 7.60 -0.37 17.53
N VAL A 111 7.23 0.68 16.81
CA VAL A 111 7.17 0.71 15.34
C VAL A 111 8.31 1.61 14.85
N ASP A 112 9.05 1.18 13.83
CA ASP A 112 10.07 2.05 13.21
C ASP A 112 9.39 3.13 12.34
N ILE A 113 8.99 4.21 13.00
CA ILE A 113 8.36 5.39 12.39
C ILE A 113 9.30 6.00 11.35
N THR A 114 10.62 5.93 11.56
CA THR A 114 11.60 6.52 10.63
C THR A 114 11.60 5.77 9.30
N ALA A 115 11.54 4.43 9.32
CA ALA A 115 11.41 3.63 8.11
C ALA A 115 10.09 3.90 7.39
N LEU A 116 8.99 4.06 8.13
CA LEU A 116 7.68 4.40 7.56
C LEU A 116 7.70 5.78 6.89
N LEU A 117 8.20 6.81 7.58
CA LEU A 117 8.30 8.17 7.05
C LEU A 117 9.19 8.23 5.81
N LYS A 118 10.33 7.52 5.80
CA LYS A 118 11.20 7.43 4.61
C LYS A 118 10.45 6.85 3.40
N ARG A 119 9.66 5.79 3.60
CA ARG A 119 8.85 5.19 2.53
C ARG A 119 7.77 6.15 2.03
N ILE A 120 7.12 6.89 2.91
CA ILE A 120 6.12 7.91 2.53
C ILE A 120 6.78 9.01 1.70
N VAL A 121 7.92 9.54 2.12
CA VAL A 121 8.65 10.57 1.37
C VAL A 121 9.09 10.05 -0.01
N LEU A 122 9.57 8.80 -0.10
CA LEU A 122 9.91 8.17 -1.37
C LEU A 122 8.68 8.00 -2.28
N LEU A 123 7.52 7.65 -1.71
CA LEU A 123 6.27 7.52 -2.46
C LEU A 123 5.78 8.88 -3.00
N GLU A 124 5.92 9.94 -2.21
CA GLU A 124 5.61 11.31 -2.64
C GLU A 124 6.54 11.79 -3.75
N GLN A 125 7.84 11.46 -3.67
CA GLN A 125 8.79 11.72 -4.74
C GLN A 125 8.41 10.96 -6.00
N CYS A 126 8.16 9.65 -5.90
CA CYS A 126 7.71 8.83 -7.02
C CYS A 126 6.41 9.37 -7.65
N THR A 127 5.45 9.83 -6.84
CA THR A 127 4.20 10.45 -7.32
C THR A 127 4.46 11.76 -8.05
N ARG A 128 5.39 12.59 -7.56
CA ARG A 128 5.80 13.82 -8.25
C ARG A 128 6.47 13.51 -9.58
N ASP A 129 7.42 12.58 -9.59
CA ASP A 129 8.12 12.16 -10.80
C ASP A 129 7.15 11.58 -11.83
N PHE A 130 6.21 10.75 -11.39
CA PHE A 130 5.12 10.25 -12.22
C PHE A 130 4.29 11.41 -12.79
N LYS A 131 3.89 12.39 -11.99
CA LYS A 131 3.16 13.57 -12.50
C LYS A 131 3.98 14.40 -13.50
N HIS A 132 5.30 14.49 -13.34
CA HIS A 132 6.17 15.25 -14.25
C HIS A 132 6.47 14.53 -15.56
N GLN A 133 6.49 13.19 -15.55
CA GLN A 133 6.76 12.38 -16.75
C GLN A 133 5.53 12.25 -17.67
N TYR A 134 4.33 12.43 -17.14
CA TYR A 134 3.10 12.37 -17.93
C TYR A 134 2.70 13.77 -18.40
N ALA A 135 2.56 13.94 -19.71
CA ALA A 135 1.99 15.15 -20.27
C ALA A 135 0.51 15.23 -19.89
N THR A 136 0.08 16.40 -19.40
CA THR A 136 -1.34 16.65 -19.16
C THR A 136 -2.05 16.63 -20.51
N LYS A 137 -3.35 16.28 -20.53
CA LYS A 137 -4.15 16.34 -21.78
C LYS A 137 -4.06 17.71 -22.46
N ILE A 138 -3.88 18.77 -21.67
CA ILE A 138 -3.70 20.15 -22.10
C ILE A 138 -2.36 20.30 -22.85
N ASP A 139 -1.25 19.87 -22.25
CA ASP A 139 0.10 19.95 -22.86
C ASP A 139 0.19 19.20 -24.21
N LEU A 140 -0.55 18.10 -24.34
CA LEU A 140 -0.64 17.36 -25.61
C LEU A 140 -1.50 18.10 -26.64
N ASN A 141 -2.62 18.71 -26.21
CA ASN A 141 -3.52 19.41 -27.12
C ASN A 141 -2.90 20.70 -27.65
N ASP A 142 -2.12 21.41 -26.83
CA ASP A 142 -1.37 22.59 -27.23
C ASP A 142 -0.31 22.24 -28.28
N ARG A 143 0.44 21.14 -28.07
CA ARG A 143 1.41 20.64 -29.05
C ARG A 143 0.74 20.20 -30.36
N ILE A 144 -0.44 19.57 -30.30
CA ILE A 144 -1.20 19.21 -31.50
C ILE A 144 -1.65 20.46 -32.25
N SER A 145 -2.17 21.47 -31.54
CA SER A 145 -2.57 22.76 -32.10
C SER A 145 -1.39 23.48 -32.78
N ASP A 146 -0.24 23.54 -32.13
CA ASP A 146 0.99 24.13 -32.68
C ASP A 146 1.51 23.39 -33.92
N THR A 147 1.34 22.07 -33.95
CA THR A 147 1.71 21.26 -35.11
C THR A 147 0.74 21.52 -36.28
N ILE A 148 -0.57 21.60 -36.02
CA ILE A 148 -1.59 21.87 -37.04
C ILE A 148 -1.41 23.28 -37.63
N SER A 149 -1.11 24.28 -36.81
CA SER A 149 -0.88 25.65 -37.28
C SER A 149 0.37 25.74 -38.16
N SER A 150 1.46 25.05 -37.79
CA SER A 150 2.69 24.97 -38.58
C SER A 150 2.46 24.32 -39.96
N ILE A 151 1.72 23.20 -40.00
CA ILE A 151 1.37 22.51 -41.26
C ILE A 151 0.54 23.42 -42.18
N ASN A 152 -0.38 24.21 -41.64
CA ASN A 152 -1.20 25.13 -42.42
C ASN A 152 -0.41 26.33 -42.96
N GLN A 153 0.65 26.74 -42.27
CA GLN A 153 1.54 27.82 -42.70
C GLN A 153 2.43 27.40 -43.88
N GLU A 154 2.96 26.17 -43.87
CA GLU A 154 3.75 25.59 -44.97
C GLU A 154 2.93 25.39 -46.26
N ARG A 155 1.62 25.14 -46.15
CA ARG A 155 0.74 25.02 -47.32
C ARG A 155 0.43 26.36 -47.99
N ASN A 156 0.52 27.47 -47.26
CA ASN A 156 0.20 28.81 -47.76
C ASN A 156 1.35 29.51 -48.49
N VAL A 157 2.59 29.02 -48.40
CA VAL A 157 3.74 29.62 -49.10
C VAL A 157 3.86 29.22 -50.57
N ASN A 158 3.01 28.31 -51.08
CA ASN A 158 3.05 27.88 -52.49
C ASN A 158 2.07 28.63 -53.42
N MET A 159 1.41 29.70 -52.95
CA MET A 159 0.43 30.46 -53.74
C MET A 159 0.95 31.77 -54.37
N GLN A 160 2.19 32.20 -54.10
CA GLN A 160 2.70 33.52 -54.55
C GLN A 160 3.75 33.48 -55.69
N LYS A 161 3.81 32.42 -56.51
CA LYS A 161 4.68 32.40 -57.71
C LYS A 161 3.98 31.86 -58.96
N ARG A 162 2.87 32.46 -59.38
CA ARG A 162 2.42 32.43 -60.80
C ARG A 162 1.78 33.75 -61.22
N GLY A 163 2.63 34.73 -61.50
CA GLY A 163 2.27 35.88 -62.33
C GLY A 163 2.31 35.50 -63.81
N VAL A 164 1.14 35.46 -64.43
CA VAL A 164 0.77 35.86 -65.80
C VAL A 164 1.83 35.72 -66.93
N PHE A 165 1.60 34.81 -67.89
CA PHE A 165 1.30 35.07 -69.32
C PHE A 165 1.64 33.83 -70.19
N LYS A 166 0.62 33.13 -70.72
CA LYS A 166 0.52 32.60 -72.11
C LYS A 166 -0.64 31.62 -72.23
N LEU A 167 -1.68 32.12 -72.90
CA LEU A 167 -2.56 31.46 -73.87
C LEU A 167 -2.16 30.01 -74.23
N PHE A 168 -3.02 29.02 -73.95
CA PHE A 168 -3.50 27.95 -74.86
C PHE A 168 -4.24 26.85 -74.06
N ASN A 169 -5.51 26.64 -74.44
CA ASN A 169 -6.32 25.41 -74.37
C ASN A 169 -6.00 24.33 -73.32
N SER A 170 -6.94 24.08 -72.40
CA SER A 170 -7.75 22.83 -72.34
C SER A 170 -8.69 22.88 -71.13
N GLY A 171 -9.97 22.55 -71.35
CA GLY A 171 -11.06 22.67 -70.39
C GLY A 171 -11.06 21.63 -69.24
N PRO A 172 -12.08 21.67 -68.36
CA PRO A 172 -12.12 20.84 -67.17
C PRO A 172 -12.62 19.43 -67.53
N MET A 173 -11.82 18.41 -67.20
CA MET A 173 -12.28 17.02 -67.16
C MET A 173 -12.22 16.51 -65.73
N ALA A 174 -13.39 16.03 -65.31
CA ALA A 174 -13.81 15.58 -63.99
C ALA A 174 -12.92 14.51 -63.33
N LEU A 175 -13.10 14.33 -62.02
CA LEU A 175 -13.72 13.12 -61.44
C LEU A 175 -14.24 13.40 -60.00
N PRO A 176 -15.44 12.90 -59.61
CA PRO A 176 -16.02 13.08 -58.27
C PRO A 176 -15.86 11.84 -57.37
N THR A 177 -16.41 11.96 -56.14
CA THR A 177 -16.65 10.95 -55.07
C THR A 177 -15.49 10.75 -54.09
N LEU A 178 -15.68 10.77 -52.76
CA LEU A 178 -16.75 10.15 -51.99
C LEU A 178 -17.12 10.97 -50.74
N SER A 179 -18.42 11.23 -50.58
CA SER A 179 -19.05 11.64 -49.32
C SER A 179 -19.42 10.40 -48.50
N VAL A 180 -19.05 10.41 -47.22
CA VAL A 180 -19.73 9.67 -46.13
C VAL A 180 -19.77 10.69 -44.98
N VAL A 181 -20.82 11.50 -44.82
CA VAL A 181 -22.12 11.19 -44.18
C VAL A 181 -21.88 10.60 -42.79
N THR A 182 -21.71 11.49 -41.80
CA THR A 182 -22.69 11.79 -40.72
C THR A 182 -22.85 10.61 -39.76
N ASP A 183 -22.71 10.80 -38.46
CA ASP A 183 -23.74 11.18 -37.48
C ASP A 183 -23.27 10.44 -36.21
N ASP A 184 -23.53 10.80 -34.96
CA ASP A 184 -24.35 11.82 -34.38
C ASP A 184 -24.05 11.84 -32.88
N SER A 185 -24.45 12.94 -32.26
CA SER A 185 -25.13 12.97 -30.96
C SER A 185 -24.42 12.60 -29.65
N LEU A 186 -24.43 13.62 -28.77
CA LEU A 186 -24.98 13.64 -27.40
C LEU A 186 -24.37 12.66 -26.37
N CYS A 187 -24.01 13.06 -25.15
CA CYS A 187 -24.90 13.66 -24.16
C CYS A 187 -24.13 14.33 -23.00
N ASN A 188 -24.77 15.37 -22.46
CA ASN A 188 -24.92 15.75 -21.05
C ASN A 188 -23.75 16.23 -20.18
N GLU A 189 -23.81 17.55 -19.91
CA GLU A 189 -24.00 18.18 -18.58
C GLU A 189 -23.62 17.40 -17.31
N HIS A 190 -22.75 18.03 -16.48
CA HIS A 190 -23.21 18.61 -15.21
C HIS A 190 -22.14 19.51 -14.58
N SER A 191 -22.51 20.77 -14.39
CA SER A 191 -21.88 21.75 -13.49
C SER A 191 -22.08 21.33 -12.04
N ILE A 192 -21.09 21.44 -11.15
CA ILE A 192 -21.27 21.93 -9.76
C ILE A 192 -19.99 22.63 -9.28
N ASP A 193 -20.20 23.87 -8.88
CA ASP A 193 -19.35 24.83 -8.17
C ASP A 193 -19.17 24.42 -6.68
N MET A 194 -18.04 24.73 -6.03
CA MET A 194 -18.02 25.24 -4.64
C MET A 194 -16.59 25.35 -4.04
N SER A 195 -16.44 26.47 -3.35
CA SER A 195 -15.28 27.06 -2.66
C SER A 195 -14.78 26.30 -1.42
N PRO A 196 -13.62 26.67 -0.83
CA PRO A 196 -13.08 26.03 0.37
C PRO A 196 -13.68 26.62 1.67
N ALA A 197 -14.12 25.74 2.57
CA ALA A 197 -14.52 26.11 3.91
C ALA A 197 -13.31 26.17 4.87
N THR A 198 -13.16 27.33 5.49
CA THR A 198 -12.43 27.60 6.73
C THR A 198 -13.18 26.97 7.91
N LEU A 199 -12.47 26.37 8.88
CA LEU A 199 -13.00 26.15 10.23
C LEU A 199 -11.86 26.00 11.24
N SER A 200 -11.64 27.10 11.97
CA SER A 200 -10.99 27.18 13.27
C SER A 200 -11.89 26.57 14.35
N HIS A 201 -11.35 25.73 15.24
CA HIS A 201 -12.01 25.45 16.51
C HIS A 201 -11.04 25.60 17.69
N THR A 202 -11.26 26.69 18.41
CA THR A 202 -10.67 27.07 19.69
C THR A 202 -11.18 26.16 20.80
N GLN A 203 -10.27 25.80 21.70
CA GLN A 203 -10.52 25.10 22.96
C GLN A 203 -11.51 25.86 23.85
N GLN A 204 -12.44 25.12 24.47
CA GLN A 204 -13.14 25.58 25.67
C GLN A 204 -13.19 24.44 26.69
N SER A 205 -12.50 24.66 27.80
CA SER A 205 -12.49 23.87 29.02
C SER A 205 -13.56 24.42 29.97
N PRO A 206 -14.34 23.58 30.67
CA PRO A 206 -15.21 24.04 31.75
C PRO A 206 -14.51 23.97 33.12
N CYS A 207 -14.56 25.10 33.83
CA CYS A 207 -14.42 25.20 35.29
C CYS A 207 -15.76 24.86 35.96
N ALA A 208 -15.70 24.14 37.08
CA ALA A 208 -16.52 24.22 38.31
C ALA A 208 -16.47 22.85 39.03
N ALA A 209 -16.64 22.68 40.32
CA ALA A 209 -16.56 23.47 41.55
C ALA A 209 -17.10 22.52 42.64
N GLU A 210 -16.61 22.69 43.87
CA GLU A 210 -17.18 22.19 45.15
C GLU A 210 -17.25 20.68 45.42
#